data_AF-A0A931YF06-F1
#
_entry.id   AF-A0A931YF06-F1
#
_cell.length_a   1.000
_cell.length_b   1.000
_cell.length_c   1.000
_cell.angle_alpha   90.00
_cell.angle_beta   90.00
_cell.angle_gamma   90.00
#
_symmetry.space_group_name_H-M   'P 1'
#
loop_
_entity.id
_entity.type
_entity.pdbx_description
1 polymer ?
#
loop_
_entity_poly.entity_id
_entity_poly.type
_entity_poly.pdbx_seq_one_letter_code
_entity_poly.pdbx_strand_id
1 'polypeptide(L)'
;MTPTLILISGLLLALLIPAGHADAADPAAGMKLSLKHCAKCHGDSGKGDGTGLKRLNVDVKPVDWTNKTAMSKWKQEDLVKIIKGGGEAIGKSDVMPP
;
A
#
# COMPACT_ATOMS: atom_id res chain seq x y z
N MET A 1 8.20 -34.63 41.95
CA MET A 1 7.39 -33.76 41.07
C MET A 1 8.36 -32.92 40.26
N THR A 2 8.69 -33.40 39.06
CA THR A 2 9.80 -32.92 38.22
C THR A 2 9.41 -31.65 37.45
N PRO A 3 9.91 -30.46 37.81
CA PRO A 3 9.57 -29.20 37.14
C PRO A 3 10.21 -29.06 35.74
N THR A 4 11.06 -30.01 35.36
CA THR A 4 11.81 -30.03 34.10
C THR A 4 10.98 -30.40 32.88
N LEU A 5 9.83 -31.07 33.03
CA LEU A 5 9.06 -31.58 31.90
C LEU A 5 8.19 -30.51 31.20
N ILE A 6 7.82 -29.44 31.92
CA ILE A 6 6.95 -28.37 31.39
C ILE A 6 7.73 -27.44 30.46
N LEU A 7 9.02 -27.21 30.72
CA LEU A 7 9.86 -26.31 29.91
C LEU A 7 10.17 -26.89 28.52
N ILE A 8 10.22 -28.23 28.39
CA ILE A 8 10.50 -28.90 27.12
C ILE A 8 9.24 -28.91 26.23
N SER A 9 8.05 -29.00 26.85
CA SER A 9 6.76 -28.98 26.14
C SER A 9 6.41 -27.62 25.53
N GLY A 10 6.88 -26.50 26.13
CA GLY A 10 6.63 -25.16 25.59
C GLY A 10 7.52 -24.80 24.39
N LEU A 11 8.74 -25.34 24.33
CA LEU A 11 9.73 -25.01 23.29
C LEU A 11 9.44 -25.73 21.96
N LEU A 12 8.82 -26.92 21.99
CA LEU A 12 8.39 -27.63 20.78
C LEU A 12 7.19 -26.98 20.07
N LEU A 13 6.37 -26.20 20.76
CA LEU A 13 5.18 -25.59 20.18
C LEU A 13 5.48 -24.29 19.39
N ALA A 14 6.64 -23.68 19.59
CA ALA A 14 7.07 -22.48 18.86
C ALA A 14 7.50 -22.78 17.40
N LEU A 15 7.76 -24.05 17.07
CA LEU A 15 8.23 -24.47 15.73
C LEU A 15 7.10 -24.66 14.71
N LEU A 16 5.83 -24.62 15.16
CA LEU A 16 4.64 -24.84 14.33
C LEU A 16 3.93 -23.53 13.94
N ILE A 17 4.52 -22.37 14.25
CA ILE A 17 4.01 -21.11 13.72
C ILE A 17 4.44 -21.06 12.25
N PRO A 18 3.53 -21.20 11.27
CA PRO A 18 3.89 -20.92 9.89
C PRO A 18 4.32 -19.45 9.88
N ALA A 19 5.61 -19.21 9.61
CA ALA A 19 6.05 -17.89 9.22
C ALA A 19 5.17 -17.51 8.03
N GLY A 20 4.31 -16.50 8.23
CA GLY A 20 3.48 -15.97 7.15
C GLY A 20 4.41 -15.70 5.98
N HIS A 21 4.18 -16.38 4.86
CA HIS A 21 4.95 -16.12 3.65
C HIS A 21 4.60 -14.69 3.26
N ALA A 22 5.52 -13.76 3.50
CA ALA A 22 5.49 -12.48 2.82
C ALA A 22 5.79 -12.81 1.36
N ASP A 23 4.75 -12.93 0.54
CA ASP A 23 4.93 -12.98 -0.91
C ASP A 23 5.82 -11.81 -1.29
N ALA A 24 6.92 -12.09 -1.99
CA ALA A 24 7.79 -11.05 -2.47
C ALA A 24 6.97 -10.09 -3.33
N ALA A 25 7.13 -8.79 -3.11
CA ALA A 25 6.47 -7.79 -3.95
C ALA A 25 6.82 -8.06 -5.43
N ASP A 26 5.82 -7.94 -6.32
CA ASP A 26 6.00 -7.95 -7.77
C ASP A 26 5.82 -6.53 -8.33
N PRO A 27 6.91 -5.78 -8.53
CA PRO A 27 6.84 -4.42 -9.06
C PRO A 27 6.30 -4.36 -10.49
N ALA A 28 6.48 -5.42 -11.29
CA ALA A 28 6.02 -5.45 -12.67
C ALA A 28 4.50 -5.56 -12.74
N ALA A 29 3.90 -6.43 -11.92
CA ALA A 29 2.45 -6.49 -11.77
C ALA A 29 1.88 -5.18 -11.23
N GLY A 30 2.52 -4.58 -10.23
CA GLY A 30 2.13 -3.28 -9.67
C GLY A 30 2.16 -2.16 -10.71
N MET A 31 3.22 -2.09 -11.52
CA MET A 31 3.34 -1.10 -12.60
C MET A 31 2.24 -1.26 -13.65
N LYS A 32 1.93 -2.49 -14.07
CA LYS A 32 0.85 -2.76 -15.04
C LYS A 32 -0.50 -2.25 -14.54
N LEU A 33 -0.81 -2.47 -13.25
CA LEU A 33 -2.04 -1.97 -12.64
C LEU A 33 -2.05 -0.45 -12.54
N SER A 34 -0.93 0.16 -12.13
CA SER A 34 -0.76 1.61 -12.03
C SER A 34 -1.03 2.31 -13.37
N LEU A 35 -0.42 1.83 -14.46
CA LEU A 35 -0.63 2.38 -15.80
C LEU A 35 -2.08 2.25 -16.26
N LYS A 36 -2.73 1.13 -15.92
CA LYS A 36 -4.10 0.86 -16.33
C LYS A 36 -5.14 1.70 -15.58
N HIS A 37 -4.94 1.93 -14.29
CA HIS A 37 -5.97 2.47 -13.40
C HIS A 37 -5.64 3.87 -12.86
N CYS A 38 -4.37 4.15 -12.56
CA CYS A 38 -3.98 5.31 -11.77
C CYS A 38 -3.36 6.43 -12.61
N ALA A 39 -2.63 6.07 -13.67
CA ALA A 39 -1.83 6.99 -14.48
C ALA A 39 -2.64 8.12 -15.13
N LYS A 40 -3.94 7.93 -15.37
CA LYS A 40 -4.81 9.00 -15.89
C LYS A 40 -4.78 10.26 -15.01
N CYS A 41 -4.68 10.10 -13.68
CA CYS A 41 -4.61 11.22 -12.73
C CYS A 41 -3.21 11.37 -12.12
N HIS A 42 -2.53 10.27 -11.83
CA HIS A 42 -1.20 10.29 -11.20
C HIS A 42 -0.04 10.42 -12.21
N GLY A 43 -0.31 10.33 -13.52
CA GLY A 43 0.69 10.34 -14.58
C GLY A 43 1.41 9.01 -14.76
N ASP A 44 1.91 8.72 -15.97
CA ASP A 44 2.61 7.47 -16.29
C ASP A 44 3.88 7.28 -15.46
N SER A 45 4.50 8.40 -15.05
CA SER A 45 5.68 8.40 -14.18
C SER A 45 5.36 8.53 -12.68
N GLY A 46 4.08 8.63 -12.31
CA GLY A 46 3.64 8.73 -10.92
C GLY A 46 3.90 10.10 -10.27
N LYS A 47 4.15 11.16 -11.05
CA LYS A 47 4.48 12.51 -10.55
C LYS A 47 3.28 13.37 -10.19
N GLY A 48 2.06 12.85 -10.33
CA GLY A 48 0.82 13.59 -10.11
C GLY A 48 0.50 14.56 -11.25
N ASP A 49 0.99 14.30 -12.47
CA ASP A 49 0.86 15.16 -13.65
C ASP A 49 -0.11 14.60 -14.71
N GLY A 50 -0.94 13.63 -14.33
CA GLY A 50 -1.95 13.05 -15.20
C GLY A 50 -3.01 14.06 -15.63
N THR A 51 -3.50 13.93 -16.87
CA THR A 51 -4.45 14.90 -17.46
C THR A 51 -5.89 14.75 -16.95
N GLY A 52 -6.19 13.69 -16.20
CA GLY A 52 -7.52 13.36 -15.69
C GLY A 52 -8.13 14.47 -14.84
N LEU A 53 -7.37 15.03 -13.90
CA LEU A 53 -7.88 16.06 -12.99
C LEU A 53 -8.18 17.39 -13.69
N LYS A 54 -7.40 17.74 -14.72
CA LYS A 54 -7.70 18.90 -15.58
C LYS A 54 -9.05 18.75 -16.29
N ARG A 55 -9.38 17.53 -16.76
CA ARG A 55 -10.68 17.25 -17.40
C ARG A 55 -11.85 17.31 -16.43
N LEU A 56 -11.59 16.99 -15.16
CA LEU A 56 -12.59 17.07 -14.08
C LEU A 56 -12.72 18.49 -13.50
N ASN A 57 -11.87 19.43 -13.93
CA ASN A 57 -11.86 20.81 -13.44
C ASN A 57 -11.68 20.91 -11.90
N VAL A 58 -10.89 19.97 -11.34
CA VAL A 58 -10.58 19.88 -9.90
C VAL A 58 -9.15 20.35 -9.66
N ASP A 59 -8.98 21.26 -8.71
CA ASP A 59 -7.66 21.73 -8.26
C ASP A 59 -7.14 20.90 -7.07
N VAL A 60 -6.78 19.65 -7.38
CA VAL A 60 -6.10 18.74 -6.45
C VAL A 60 -4.88 18.19 -7.15
N LYS A 61 -3.75 18.13 -6.44
CA LYS A 61 -2.53 17.50 -6.96
C LYS A 61 -2.32 16.16 -6.26
N PRO A 62 -2.28 15.04 -6.99
CA PRO A 62 -1.93 13.75 -6.42
C PRO A 62 -0.51 13.77 -5.88
N VAL A 63 -0.25 12.95 -4.87
CA VAL A 63 1.11 12.79 -4.32
C VAL A 63 2.05 12.26 -5.42
N ASP A 64 3.24 12.83 -5.47
CA ASP A 64 4.34 12.36 -6.32
C ASP A 64 4.97 11.11 -5.69
N TRP A 65 4.73 9.95 -6.30
CA TRP A 65 5.27 8.67 -5.84
C TRP A 65 6.78 8.54 -6.00
N THR A 66 7.41 9.39 -6.83
CA THR A 66 8.86 9.41 -7.01
C THR A 66 9.57 10.20 -5.91
N ASN A 67 8.84 11.04 -5.18
CA ASN A 67 9.37 11.82 -4.08
C ASN A 67 9.41 10.99 -2.78
N LYS A 68 10.60 10.48 -2.44
CA LYS A 68 10.83 9.66 -1.24
C LYS A 68 10.41 10.36 0.06
N THR A 69 10.61 11.67 0.18
CA THR A 69 10.25 12.45 1.38
C THR A 69 8.74 12.63 1.51
N ALA A 70 8.02 12.70 0.38
CA ALA A 70 6.56 12.69 0.40
C ALA A 70 6.05 11.30 0.77
N MET A 71 6.60 10.25 0.16
CA MET A 71 6.19 8.86 0.37
C MET A 71 6.51 8.34 1.77
N SER A 72 7.59 8.79 2.42
CA SER A 72 7.93 8.36 3.78
C SER A 72 6.93 8.79 4.85
N LYS A 73 6.02 9.71 4.55
CA LYS A 73 4.94 10.15 5.44
C LYS A 73 3.76 9.17 5.47
N TRP A 74 3.70 8.22 4.53
CA TRP A 74 2.61 7.27 4.39
C TRP A 74 2.98 5.92 4.99
N LYS A 75 2.11 5.38 5.82
CA LYS A 75 2.26 4.02 6.33
C LYS A 75 1.75 3.02 5.31
N GLN A 76 2.30 1.80 5.33
CA GLN A 76 1.91 0.75 4.39
C GLN A 76 0.40 0.45 4.46
N GLU A 77 -0.17 0.49 5.67
CA GLU A 77 -1.60 0.25 5.89
C GLU A 77 -2.46 1.34 5.28
N ASP A 78 -2.02 2.60 5.34
CA ASP A 78 -2.72 3.74 4.76
C ASP A 78 -2.67 3.67 3.23
N LEU A 79 -1.54 3.25 2.66
CA LEU A 79 -1.40 3.02 1.22
C LEU A 79 -2.35 1.91 0.73
N VAL A 80 -2.49 0.82 1.48
CA VAL A 80 -3.43 -0.25 1.12
C VAL A 80 -4.88 0.23 1.22
N LYS A 81 -5.23 1.02 2.24
CA LYS A 81 -6.58 1.57 2.41
C LYS A 81 -6.95 2.52 1.29
N ILE A 82 -6.08 3.48 0.96
CA ILE A 82 -6.35 4.46 -0.09
C ILE A 82 -6.41 3.81 -1.49
N ILE A 83 -5.63 2.76 -1.75
CA ILE A 83 -5.69 2.02 -3.02
C ILE A 83 -7.00 1.25 -3.16
N LYS A 84 -7.54 0.69 -2.06
CA LYS A 84 -8.77 -0.11 -2.10
C LYS A 84 -10.06 0.71 -2.00
N GLY A 85 -9.98 1.86 -1.34
CA GLY A 85 -11.16 2.64 -0.94
C GLY A 85 -11.14 4.08 -1.42
N GLY A 86 -10.18 4.44 -2.27
CA GLY A 86 -10.01 5.82 -2.73
C GLY A 86 -9.58 6.76 -1.62
N GLY A 87 -9.53 8.06 -1.92
CA GLY A 87 -9.07 9.07 -0.97
C GLY A 87 -9.95 9.18 0.28
N GLU A 88 -11.26 8.98 0.14
CA GLU A 88 -12.23 9.06 1.24
C GLU A 88 -11.92 8.06 2.37
N ALA A 89 -11.44 6.85 2.04
CA ALA A 89 -11.13 5.79 3.01
C ALA A 89 -10.11 6.18 4.10
N ILE A 90 -9.38 7.27 3.89
CA ILE A 90 -8.41 7.82 4.85
C ILE A 90 -8.53 9.35 4.99
N GLY A 91 -9.70 9.93 4.69
CA GLY A 91 -9.96 11.36 4.85
C GLY A 91 -9.14 12.25 3.89
N LYS A 92 -8.88 11.77 2.68
CA LYS A 92 -8.29 12.52 1.56
C LYS A 92 -9.36 12.82 0.51
N SER A 93 -8.96 13.42 -0.61
CA SER A 93 -9.88 13.83 -1.67
C SER A 93 -10.72 12.65 -2.19
N ASP A 94 -12.03 12.84 -2.16
CA ASP A 94 -13.07 11.97 -2.74
C ASP A 94 -12.93 11.77 -4.26
N VAL A 95 -12.20 12.65 -4.94
CA VAL A 95 -11.90 12.55 -6.37
C VAL A 95 -10.99 11.36 -6.69
N MET A 96 -10.18 10.88 -5.74
CA MET A 96 -9.43 9.65 -5.93
C MET A 96 -10.37 8.44 -5.74
N PRO A 97 -10.68 7.69 -6.80
CA PRO A 97 -11.63 6.58 -6.73
C PRO A 97 -11.00 5.34 -6.06
N PRO A 98 -11.83 4.39 -5.58
CA PRO A 98 -11.39 3.04 -5.20
C PRO A 98 -10.90 2.21 -6.40
#